data_AF-A0A1Q3JQS7-F1
#
_entry.id   AF-A0A1Q3JQS7-F1
#
_cell.length_a   1.000
_cell.length_b   1.000
_cell.length_c   1.000
_cell.angle_alpha   90.00
_cell.angle_beta   90.00
_cell.angle_gamma   90.00
#
_symmetry.space_group_name_H-M   'P 1'
#
loop_
_entity.id
_entity.type
_entity.pdbx_description
1 polymer ?
#
loop_
_entity_poly.entity_id
_entity_poly.type
_entity_poly.pdbx_seq_one_letter_code
_entity_poly.pdbx_strand_id
1 'polypeptide(L)' 'MLKLVGQNETFAVPYGTEASHFQAAGCSSVVCGPGSIDQAHQANEFVAISELERCLTYLGRVIDTASE' A
#
# COMPACT_ATOMS: atom_id res chain seq x y z
N MET A 1 -0.74 6.53 -10.34
CA MET A 1 -0.74 6.03 -8.95
C MET A 1 -2.06 6.22 -8.24
N LEU A 2 -2.54 7.45 -8.00
CA LEU A 2 -3.83 7.70 -7.30
C LEU A 2 -5.01 6.87 -7.83
N LYS A 3 -5.21 6.85 -9.16
CA LYS A 3 -6.22 6.00 -9.82
C LYS A 3 -6.04 4.50 -9.55
N LEU A 4 -4.79 4.03 -9.45
CA LEU A 4 -4.48 2.63 -9.20
C LEU A 4 -4.89 2.26 -7.77
N VAL A 5 -4.47 3.06 -6.77
CA VAL A 5 -4.81 2.87 -5.35
C VAL A 5 -6.23 3.31 -4.97
N GLY A 6 -7.05 3.77 -5.94
CA GLY A 6 -8.43 4.21 -5.71
C GLY A 6 -8.57 5.48 -4.86
N GLN A 7 -7.55 6.34 -4.86
CA GLN A 7 -7.50 7.59 -4.09
C GLN A 7 -7.70 8.80 -5.01
N ASN A 8 -8.30 9.86 -4.48
CA ASN A 8 -8.51 11.12 -5.21
C ASN A 8 -7.63 12.27 -4.68
N GLU A 9 -6.92 12.05 -3.58
CA GLU A 9 -6.07 13.06 -2.94
C GLU A 9 -4.84 12.44 -2.28
N THR A 10 -3.92 13.29 -1.84
CA THR A 10 -2.69 12.91 -1.14
C THR A 10 -2.64 13.59 0.22
N PHE A 11 -2.18 12.88 1.23
CA PHE A 11 -1.95 13.42 2.58
C PHE A 11 -0.58 12.94 3.10
N ALA A 12 -0.01 13.70 4.04
CA ALA A 12 1.25 13.34 4.69
C ALA A 12 0.98 12.69 6.05
N VAL A 13 1.79 11.69 6.39
CA VAL A 13 1.72 11.00 7.68
C VAL A 13 3.12 10.89 8.29
N PRO A 14 3.26 10.92 9.62
CA PRO A 14 4.56 10.93 10.30
C PRO A 14 5.13 9.51 10.48
N TYR A 15 5.03 8.64 9.46
CA TYR A 15 5.50 7.25 9.52
C TYR A 15 6.72 7.05 8.62
N GLY A 16 7.72 6.34 9.13
CA GLY A 16 8.90 5.93 8.35
C GLY A 16 8.65 4.61 7.62
N THR A 17 9.11 4.52 6.36
CA THR A 17 9.09 3.27 5.57
C THR A 17 10.34 3.17 4.71
N GLU A 18 10.62 1.96 4.23
CA GLU A 18 11.73 1.70 3.30
C GLU A 18 11.53 2.33 1.91
N ALA A 19 10.33 2.85 1.59
CA ALA A 19 10.03 3.49 0.30
C ALA A 19 10.97 4.68 -0.01
N SER A 20 11.47 5.35 1.04
CA SER A 20 12.42 6.45 0.89
C SER A 20 13.75 6.01 0.24
N HIS A 21 14.21 4.78 0.51
CA HIS A 21 15.41 4.22 -0.10
C HIS A 21 15.24 3.98 -1.60
N PHE A 22 14.09 3.43 -2.00
CA PHE A 22 13.75 3.23 -3.42
C PHE A 22 13.61 4.57 -4.15
N GLN A 23 13.00 5.57 -3.51
CA GLN A 23 12.92 6.91 -4.07
C GLN A 23 14.30 7.54 -4.26
N ALA A 24 15.20 7.38 -3.28
CA ALA A 24 16.58 7.86 -3.39
C ALA A 24 17.36 7.16 -4.52
N ALA A 25 16.99 5.92 -4.86
CA ALA A 25 17.51 5.18 -6.01
C ALA A 25 16.88 5.56 -7.36
N GLY A 26 15.96 6.53 -7.40
CA GLY A 26 15.30 7.01 -8.62
C GLY A 26 14.00 6.30 -8.98
N CYS A 27 13.49 5.40 -8.13
CA CYS A 27 12.25 4.69 -8.36
C CYS A 27 11.05 5.44 -7.77
N SER A 28 10.02 5.69 -8.59
CA SER A 28 8.72 6.12 -8.07
C SER A 28 8.15 5.03 -7.16
N SER A 29 7.95 5.34 -5.88
CA SER A 29 7.67 4.35 -4.83
C SER A 29 6.32 4.60 -4.18
N VAL A 30 5.58 3.53 -3.87
CA VAL A 30 4.33 3.57 -3.12
C VAL A 30 4.36 2.52 -2.03
N VAL A 31 3.75 2.82 -0.89
CA VAL A 31 3.50 1.84 0.18
C VAL A 31 2.01 1.51 0.15
N CYS A 32 1.69 0.23 -0.01
CA CYS A 32 0.32 -0.25 0.00
C CYS A 32 0.25 -1.67 0.58
N GLY A 33 -0.84 -1.98 1.26
CA GLY A 33 -1.09 -3.30 1.86
C GLY A 33 -2.47 -3.35 2.53
N PRO A 34 -2.93 -4.53 2.95
CA PRO A 34 -4.18 -4.69 3.68
C PRO A 34 -4.04 -4.31 5.15
N GLY A 35 -5.16 -4.15 5.84
CA GLY A 35 -5.23 -3.81 7.26
C GLY A 35 -5.34 -2.31 7.52
N SER A 36 -5.27 -1.93 8.80
CA SER A 36 -5.36 -0.54 9.25
C SER A 36 -4.14 -0.14 10.07
N ILE A 37 -3.62 1.06 9.81
CA ILE A 37 -2.52 1.63 10.58
C ILE A 37 -2.89 1.85 12.06
N ASP A 38 -4.17 2.04 12.36
CA ASP A 38 -4.67 2.19 13.74
C ASP A 38 -4.46 0.94 14.59
N GLN A 39 -4.26 -0.22 13.95
CA GLN A 39 -4.02 -1.51 14.62
C GLN A 39 -2.54 -1.86 14.71
N ALA A 40 -1.66 -1.13 14.03
CA ALA A 40 -0.23 -1.43 14.02
C ALA A 40 0.37 -1.31 15.43
N HIS A 41 1.25 -2.24 15.79
CA HIS A 41 1.94 -2.31 17.09
C HIS A 41 1.00 -2.45 18.29
N GLN A 42 -0.23 -2.92 18.09
CA GLN A 42 -1.15 -3.24 19.19
C GLN A 42 -1.02 -4.72 19.59
N ALA A 43 -1.36 -5.03 20.85
CA ALA A 43 -1.21 -6.40 21.39
C ALA A 43 -2.01 -7.48 20.62
N ASN A 44 -3.07 -7.06 19.94
CA ASN A 44 -3.96 -7.90 19.15
C ASN A 44 -4.02 -7.45 17.67
N GLU A 45 -2.90 -6.98 17.14
CA GLU A 45 -2.77 -6.63 15.72
C GLU A 45 -3.24 -7.79 14.83
N PHE A 46 -4.15 -7.49 13.89
CA PHE A 46 -4.70 -8.47 12.97
C PHE A 46 -4.95 -7.86 11.59
N VAL A 47 -5.19 -8.72 10.63
CA VAL A 47 -5.73 -8.37 9.31
C VAL A 47 -6.87 -9.33 9.00
N ALA A 48 -8.00 -8.83 8.51
CA ALA A 48 -9.11 -9.71 8.17
C ALA A 48 -8.80 -10.50 6.89
N ILE A 49 -9.28 -11.74 6.81
CA ILE A 49 -9.12 -12.58 5.60
C ILE A 49 -9.67 -11.86 4.37
N SER A 50 -10.82 -11.19 4.49
CA SER A 50 -11.42 -10.41 3.41
C SER A 50 -10.56 -9.22 2.96
N GLU A 51 -9.73 -8.65 3.83
CA GLU A 51 -8.78 -7.59 3.46
C GLU A 51 -7.61 -8.15 2.65
N LEU A 52 -7.12 -9.34 3.01
CA LEU A 52 -6.12 -10.06 2.23
C LEU A 52 -6.63 -10.36 0.81
N GLU A 53 -7.85 -10.88 0.68
CA GLU A 53 -8.49 -11.16 -0.61
C GLU A 53 -8.61 -9.91 -1.49
N ARG A 54 -9.01 -8.78 -0.89
CA ARG A 54 -9.07 -7.48 -1.57
C ARG A 54 -7.68 -7.02 -2.02
N CYS A 55 -6.66 -7.19 -1.18
CA CYS A 55 -5.29 -6.82 -1.52
C CYS A 55 -4.75 -7.67 -2.68
N LEU A 56 -5.00 -8.97 -2.69
CA LEU A 56 -4.60 -9.85 -3.80
C LEU A 56 -5.28 -9.43 -5.12
N THR A 57 -6.57 -9.11 -5.07
CA THR A 57 -7.30 -8.58 -6.23
C THR A 57 -6.68 -7.27 -6.74
N TYR A 58 -6.31 -6.38 -5.83
CA TYR A 58 -5.65 -5.11 -6.17
C TYR A 58 -4.27 -5.33 -6.81
N LEU A 59 -3.42 -6.20 -6.22
CA LEU A 59 -2.09 -6.50 -6.75
C LEU A 59 -2.16 -7.14 -8.14
N GLY A 60 -3.17 -7.99 -8.39
CA GLY A 60 -3.44 -8.51 -9.74
C GLY A 60 -3.61 -7.38 -10.77
N ARG A 61 -4.46 -6.39 -10.47
CA ARG A 61 -4.67 -5.23 -11.35
C ARG A 61 -3.40 -4.40 -11.58
N VAL A 62 -2.56 -4.27 -10.55
CA VAL A 62 -1.26 -3.57 -10.66
C VAL A 62 -0.33 -4.31 -11.62
N ILE A 63 -0.25 -5.63 -11.50
CA ILE A 63 0.56 -6.48 -12.38
C ILE A 63 0.04 -6.38 -13.82
N ASP A 64 -1.27 -6.49 -14.01
CA ASP A 64 -1.89 -6.37 -15.34
C ASP A 64 -1.54 -5.02 -15.98
N THR A 65 -1.73 -3.92 -15.23
CA THR A 65 -1.41 -2.56 -15.71
C THR A 65 0.08 -2.38 -16.03
N ALA A 66 0.97 -3.06 -15.30
CA ALA A 66 2.42 -2.96 -15.50
C ALA A 66 2.95 -3.88 -16.62
N SER A 67 2.14 -4.82 -17.08
CA SER A 67 2.49 -5.78 -18.13
C SER A 67 2.02 -5.35 -19.53
N GLU A 68 1.26 -4.24 -19.61
CA GLU A 68 0.86 -3.54 -20.83
C GLU A 68 1.86 -2.44 -21.21
#